data_AF-A0A3D4TDH1-F1
#
_entry.id   AF-A0A3D4TDH1-F1
#
_cell.length_a   1.000
_cell.length_b   1.000
_cell.length_c   1.000
_cell.angle_alpha   90.00
_cell.angle_beta   90.00
_cell.angle_gamma   90.00
#
_symmetry.space_group_name_H-M   'P 1'
#
loop_
_entity.id
_entity.type
_entity.pdbx_description
1 polymer ?
#
loop_
_entity_poly.entity_id
_entity_poly.type
_entity_poly.pdbx_seq_one_letter_code
_entity_poly.pdbx_strand_id
1 'polypeptide(L)'
;MKQYRVLIAVACLWSTAVIAQKKDFDDKDLMAGRAPKNFYNQLPNVVKWVDDERVILFTKAHPDSAAKNWLMDVKSGKMSEPTADMLKGTAPPTKQVAVRNGDLYYKNGSEEKRITNDKAEEKNPMFSPD
;
A
#
# COMPACT_ATOMS: atom_id res chain seq x y z
N MET A 1 25.89 52.24 -7.90
CA MET A 1 24.57 52.01 -7.25
C MET A 1 23.39 51.85 -8.21
N LYS A 2 23.37 52.45 -9.41
CA LYS A 2 22.24 52.31 -10.37
C LYS A 2 22.14 50.92 -11.04
N GLN A 3 23.26 50.26 -11.31
CA GLN A 3 23.27 48.96 -12.02
C GLN A 3 22.80 47.78 -11.15
N TYR A 4 23.08 47.81 -9.84
CA TYR A 4 22.57 46.81 -8.89
C TYR A 4 21.04 46.88 -8.70
N ARG A 5 20.42 48.05 -8.90
CA ARG A 5 18.96 48.22 -8.84
C ARG A 5 18.26 47.56 -10.03
N VAL A 6 18.91 47.54 -11.20
CA VAL A 6 18.39 46.86 -12.41
C VAL A 6 18.54 45.35 -12.29
N LEU A 7 19.65 44.87 -11.71
CA LEU A 7 19.89 43.44 -11.49
C LEU A 7 18.92 42.81 -10.47
N ILE A 8 18.53 43.53 -9.42
CA ILE A 8 17.54 43.05 -8.44
C ILE A 8 16.13 42.98 -9.07
N ALA A 9 15.78 43.90 -9.98
CA ALA A 9 14.49 43.89 -10.66
C ALA A 9 14.33 42.73 -11.67
N VAL A 10 15.43 42.25 -12.26
CA VAL A 10 15.41 41.09 -13.18
C VAL A 10 15.36 39.77 -12.41
N ALA A 11 15.94 39.69 -11.21
CA ALA A 11 15.93 38.48 -10.39
C ALA A 11 14.54 38.13 -9.82
N CYS A 12 13.63 39.10 -9.64
CA CYS A 12 12.26 38.84 -9.18
C CYS A 12 11.31 38.31 -10.27
N LEU A 13 11.68 38.41 -11.55
CA LEU A 13 10.86 37.93 -12.67
C LEU A 13 10.98 36.42 -12.91
N TRP A 14 11.83 35.72 -12.16
CA TRP A 14 11.92 34.26 -12.15
C TRP A 14 11.16 33.63 -10.98
N SER A 15 10.14 34.33 -10.49
CA SER A 15 9.15 33.76 -9.57
C SER A 15 8.32 32.75 -10.35
N THR A 16 8.76 31.50 -10.26
CA THR A 16 8.14 30.27 -10.74
C THR A 16 6.62 30.35 -10.81
N ALA A 17 6.07 30.47 -12.02
CA ALA A 17 4.71 30.04 -12.27
C ALA A 17 4.68 28.52 -12.07
N VAL A 18 4.39 28.09 -10.85
CA VAL A 18 3.95 26.72 -10.60
C VAL A 18 2.60 26.62 -11.29
N ILE A 19 2.60 26.21 -12.55
CA ILE A 19 1.38 25.88 -13.27
C ILE A 19 0.81 24.67 -12.54
N ALA A 20 -0.20 24.89 -11.70
CA ALA A 20 -1.01 23.82 -11.15
C ALA A 20 -1.55 23.03 -12.35
N GLN A 21 -1.15 21.76 -12.46
CA GLN A 21 -1.60 20.90 -13.56
C GLN A 21 -3.12 20.75 -13.46
N LYS A 22 -3.85 21.52 -14.26
CA LYS A 22 -5.28 21.31 -14.44
C LYS A 22 -5.44 19.94 -15.09
N LYS A 23 -6.00 18.99 -14.35
CA LYS A 23 -6.38 17.69 -14.91
C LYS A 23 -7.60 17.94 -15.79
N ASP A 24 -7.42 17.90 -17.10
CA ASP A 24 -8.54 18.04 -18.01
C ASP A 24 -9.40 16.77 -17.94
N PHE A 25 -10.70 16.98 -17.71
CA PHE A 25 -11.72 15.93 -17.72
C PHE A 25 -12.47 16.01 -19.05
N ASP A 26 -12.69 14.86 -19.70
CA ASP A 26 -13.54 14.80 -20.89
C ASP A 26 -15.00 14.75 -20.45
N ASP A 27 -15.80 15.75 -20.86
CA ASP A 27 -17.23 15.83 -20.58
C ASP A 27 -17.97 14.57 -21.05
N LYS A 28 -17.50 13.90 -22.12
CA LYS A 28 -18.09 12.64 -22.58
C LYS A 28 -17.91 11.50 -21.59
N ASP A 29 -16.78 11.47 -20.89
CA ASP A 29 -16.52 10.45 -19.87
C ASP A 29 -17.36 10.72 -18.62
N LEU A 30 -17.47 11.99 -18.20
CA LEU A 30 -18.30 12.40 -17.07
C LEU A 30 -19.79 12.09 -17.31
N MET A 31 -20.32 12.46 -18.49
CA MET A 31 -21.71 12.23 -18.86
C MET A 31 -22.03 10.74 -19.04
N ALA A 32 -21.03 9.92 -19.36
CA ALA A 32 -21.16 8.47 -19.43
C ALA A 32 -20.96 7.76 -18.07
N GLY A 33 -20.75 8.50 -16.98
CA GLY A 33 -20.47 7.94 -15.65
C GLY A 33 -19.14 7.20 -15.56
N ARG A 34 -18.21 7.44 -16.51
CA ARG A 34 -16.89 6.82 -16.55
C ARG A 34 -15.87 7.71 -15.86
N ALA A 35 -14.96 7.08 -15.12
CA ALA A 35 -13.87 7.81 -14.49
C ALA A 35 -12.90 8.34 -15.56
N PRO A 36 -12.45 9.60 -15.47
CA PRO A 36 -11.47 10.16 -16.38
C PRO A 36 -10.17 9.36 -16.42
N LYS A 37 -9.42 9.50 -17.51
CA LYS A 37 -8.12 8.83 -17.67
C LYS A 37 -7.17 9.18 -16.51
N ASN A 38 -6.55 8.16 -15.93
CA ASN A 38 -5.63 8.29 -14.79
C ASN A 38 -6.26 9.02 -13.59
N PHE A 39 -7.57 8.88 -13.38
CA PHE A 39 -8.25 9.46 -12.22
C PHE A 39 -7.94 8.69 -10.93
N TYR A 40 -7.91 7.35 -11.01
CA TYR A 40 -7.57 6.51 -9.87
C TYR A 40 -6.08 6.19 -9.85
N ASN A 41 -5.44 6.47 -8.72
CA ASN A 41 -4.13 5.94 -8.38
C ASN A 41 -4.33 4.70 -7.51
N GLN A 42 -3.69 3.59 -7.88
CA GLN A 42 -3.70 2.40 -7.05
C GLN A 42 -2.94 2.68 -5.75
N LEU A 43 -3.54 2.32 -4.62
CA LEU A 43 -2.86 2.36 -3.33
C LEU A 43 -1.76 1.29 -3.30
N PRO A 44 -0.62 1.56 -2.62
CA PRO A 44 0.37 0.54 -2.35
C PRO A 44 -0.26 -0.65 -1.61
N ASN A 45 0.03 -1.87 -2.05
CA ASN A 45 -0.39 -3.08 -1.36
C ASN A 45 0.76 -3.62 -0.50
N VAL A 46 0.52 -3.86 0.78
CA VAL A 46 1.49 -4.47 1.68
C VAL A 46 1.57 -5.97 1.40
N VAL A 47 2.68 -6.40 0.82
CA VAL A 47 2.92 -7.82 0.51
C VAL A 47 3.29 -8.59 1.77
N LYS A 48 4.29 -8.10 2.51
CA LYS A 48 4.68 -8.65 3.81
C LYS A 48 5.64 -7.75 4.57
N TRP A 49 5.72 -7.97 5.87
CA TRP A 49 6.81 -7.47 6.71
C TRP A 49 8.03 -8.39 6.58
N VAL A 50 9.22 -7.80 6.42
CA VAL A 50 10.50 -8.52 6.45
C VAL A 50 11.01 -8.59 7.89
N ASP A 51 10.87 -7.48 8.60
CA ASP A 51 11.19 -7.27 10.02
C ASP A 51 10.47 -6.00 10.50
N ASP A 52 10.80 -5.52 11.70
CA ASP A 52 10.17 -4.34 12.32
C ASP A 52 10.45 -3.01 11.59
N GLU A 53 11.47 -2.96 10.75
CA GLU A 53 11.91 -1.73 10.08
C GLU A 53 11.66 -1.74 8.58
N ARG A 54 11.36 -2.90 7.99
CA ARG A 54 11.29 -3.08 6.54
C ARG A 54 10.05 -3.86 6.10
N VAL A 55 9.36 -3.32 5.10
CA VAL A 55 8.15 -3.89 4.53
C VAL A 55 8.25 -3.98 3.00
N ILE A 56 7.72 -5.06 2.41
CA ILE A 56 7.62 -5.20 0.96
C ILE A 56 6.26 -4.67 0.51
N LEU A 57 6.28 -3.72 -0.40
CA LEU A 57 5.10 -3.11 -1.02
C LEU A 57 5.03 -3.47 -2.50
N PHE A 58 3.85 -3.82 -2.98
CA PHE A 58 3.56 -3.84 -4.40
C PHE A 58 3.04 -2.46 -4.81
N THR A 59 3.90 -1.68 -5.50
CA THR A 59 3.59 -0.31 -5.89
C THR A 59 4.37 0.12 -7.14
N LYS A 60 3.94 1.23 -7.75
CA LYS A 60 4.66 1.90 -8.82
C LYS A 60 5.69 2.85 -8.21
N ALA A 61 6.92 2.88 -8.75
CA ALA A 61 7.91 3.89 -8.33
C ALA A 61 7.60 5.28 -8.89
N HIS A 62 7.05 5.31 -10.11
CA HIS A 62 6.62 6.51 -10.81
C HIS A 62 5.27 6.27 -11.50
N PRO A 63 4.47 7.33 -11.78
CA PRO A 63 3.16 7.19 -12.44
C PRO A 63 3.19 6.38 -13.75
N ASP A 64 4.28 6.51 -14.51
CA ASP A 64 4.47 5.86 -15.81
C ASP A 64 5.17 4.48 -15.72
N SER A 65 5.50 4.04 -14.51
CA SER A 65 6.14 2.74 -14.28
C SER A 65 5.11 1.63 -14.01
N ALA A 66 5.48 0.39 -14.36
CA ALA A 66 4.73 -0.78 -13.93
C ALA A 66 4.85 -0.97 -12.41
N ALA A 67 3.79 -1.51 -11.79
CA ALA A 67 3.83 -1.86 -10.38
C ALA A 67 4.74 -3.09 -10.18
N LYS A 68 5.62 -3.03 -9.18
CA LYS A 68 6.49 -4.14 -8.77
C LYS A 68 6.66 -4.16 -7.25
N ASN A 69 7.30 -5.21 -6.76
CA ASN A 69 7.65 -5.31 -5.35
C ASN A 69 8.83 -4.39 -5.04
N TRP A 70 8.69 -3.59 -3.98
CA TRP A 70 9.68 -2.67 -3.45
C TRP A 70 9.86 -2.92 -1.97
N LEU A 71 11.10 -2.96 -1.50
CA LEU A 71 11.44 -2.96 -0.08
C LEU A 71 11.43 -1.52 0.41
N MET A 72 10.59 -1.21 1.38
CA MET A 72 10.51 0.10 2.02
C MET A 72 11.10 0.02 3.43
N ASP A 73 12.05 0.90 3.72
CA ASP A 73 12.46 1.21 5.09
C ASP A 73 11.39 2.13 5.72
N VAL A 74 10.77 1.68 6.81
CA VAL A 74 9.62 2.36 7.42
C VAL A 74 10.00 3.69 8.07
N LYS A 75 11.23 3.79 8.59
CA LYS A 75 11.70 5.01 9.26
C LYS A 75 12.01 6.13 8.27
N SER A 76 12.63 5.79 7.14
CA SER A 76 13.12 6.75 6.15
C SER A 76 12.26 6.88 4.91
N GLY A 77 11.33 5.94 4.68
CA GLY A 77 10.51 5.86 3.46
C GLY A 77 11.30 5.53 2.20
N LYS A 78 12.57 5.13 2.32
CA LYS A 78 13.43 4.81 1.18
C LYS A 78 13.02 3.47 0.57
N MET A 79 12.94 3.45 -0.76
CA MET A 79 12.57 2.29 -1.56
C MET A 79 13.81 1.65 -2.20
N SER A 80 13.95 0.34 -2.11
CA SER A 80 14.99 -0.46 -2.76
C SER A 80 14.43 -1.76 -3.34
N GLU A 81 15.21 -2.44 -4.17
CA GLU A 81 14.76 -3.72 -4.74
C GLU A 81 14.87 -4.85 -3.71
N PRO A 82 13.81 -5.64 -3.49
CA PRO A 82 13.85 -6.78 -2.58
C PRO A 82 14.67 -7.92 -3.19
N THR A 83 15.39 -8.66 -2.35
CA THR A 83 16.10 -9.87 -2.79
C THR A 83 15.12 -11.03 -3.04
N ALA A 84 15.52 -12.04 -3.82
CA ALA A 84 14.67 -13.20 -4.09
C ALA A 84 14.26 -13.96 -2.82
N ASP A 85 15.16 -14.07 -1.85
CA ASP A 85 14.85 -14.69 -0.55
C ASP A 85 13.82 -13.90 0.24
N MET A 86 13.88 -12.57 0.16
CA MET A 86 12.87 -11.69 0.72
C MET A 86 11.52 -11.84 0.03
N LEU A 87 11.40 -12.42 -1.17
CA LEU A 87 10.10 -12.63 -1.81
C LEU A 87 9.48 -14.00 -1.50
N LYS A 88 10.23 -14.92 -0.90
CA LYS A 88 9.68 -16.21 -0.47
C LYS A 88 8.58 -15.96 0.55
N GLY A 89 7.42 -16.58 0.32
CA GLY A 89 6.26 -16.45 1.21
C GLY A 89 6.60 -16.93 2.61
N THR A 90 6.07 -16.24 3.62
CA THR A 90 6.11 -16.74 5.00
C THR A 90 5.32 -18.04 5.03
N ALA A 91 5.88 -19.10 5.61
CA ALA A 91 5.14 -20.34 5.79
C ALA A 91 3.83 -20.02 6.54
N PRO A 92 2.69 -20.59 6.12
CA PRO A 92 1.44 -20.35 6.81
C PRO A 92 1.60 -20.74 8.29
N PRO A 93 0.98 -19.98 9.21
CA PRO A 93 1.10 -20.26 10.63
C PRO A 93 0.65 -21.70 10.91
N THR A 94 1.42 -22.40 11.73
CA THR A 94 1.17 -23.80 12.10
C THR A 94 -0.16 -23.93 12.85
N LYS A 95 -0.51 -22.88 13.62
CA LYS A 95 -1.75 -22.77 14.37
C LYS A 95 -2.76 -21.93 13.59
N GLN A 96 -3.96 -22.44 13.43
CA GLN A 96 -5.06 -21.77 12.73
C GLN A 96 -6.35 -21.95 13.52
N VAL A 97 -7.22 -20.93 13.47
CA VAL A 97 -8.58 -21.00 14.00
C VAL A 97 -9.55 -20.66 12.89
N ALA A 98 -10.62 -21.43 12.77
CA ALA A 98 -11.65 -21.21 11.76
C ALA A 98 -13.04 -21.49 12.34
N VAL A 99 -14.02 -20.72 11.90
CA VAL A 99 -15.44 -21.02 12.17
C VAL A 99 -15.93 -21.98 11.11
N ARG A 100 -16.51 -23.11 11.53
CA ARG A 100 -17.22 -24.03 10.63
C ARG A 100 -18.50 -24.47 11.31
N ASN A 101 -19.61 -24.43 10.58
CA ASN A 101 -20.93 -24.84 11.08
C ASN A 101 -21.35 -24.16 12.40
N GLY A 102 -20.87 -22.93 12.67
CA GLY A 102 -21.16 -22.19 13.89
C GLY A 102 -20.16 -22.40 15.03
N ASP A 103 -19.22 -23.33 14.91
CA ASP A 103 -18.25 -23.65 15.96
C ASP A 103 -16.81 -23.30 15.58
N LEU A 104 -15.97 -23.15 16.60
CA LEU A 104 -14.54 -22.93 16.47
C LEU A 104 -13.79 -24.25 16.32
N TYR A 105 -12.98 -24.31 15.27
CA TYR A 105 -12.03 -25.38 15.00
C TYR A 105 -10.61 -24.82 15.10
N TYR A 106 -9.81 -25.45 15.95
CA TYR A 106 -8.38 -25.20 16.07
C TYR A 106 -7.60 -26.25 15.33
N LYS A 107 -6.68 -25.81 14.47
CA LYS A 107 -5.78 -26.67 13.70
C LYS A 107 -4.35 -26.38 14.11
N ASN A 108 -3.59 -27.43 14.41
CA ASN A 108 -2.16 -27.36 14.67
C ASN A 108 -1.43 -28.34 13.72
N GLY A 109 -0.92 -27.82 12.61
CA GLY A 109 -0.32 -28.64 11.56
C GLY A 109 -1.36 -29.57 10.92
N SER A 110 -1.25 -30.87 11.14
CA SER A 110 -2.17 -31.89 10.59
C SER A 110 -3.34 -32.22 11.52
N GLU A 111 -3.27 -31.85 12.79
CA GLU A 111 -4.30 -32.15 13.77
C GLU A 111 -5.35 -31.04 13.82
N GLU A 112 -6.63 -31.41 13.85
CA GLU A 112 -7.74 -30.48 13.96
C GLU A 112 -8.66 -30.89 15.12
N LYS A 113 -9.03 -29.92 15.96
CA LYS A 113 -9.85 -30.11 17.14
C LYS A 113 -10.96 -29.05 17.18
N ARG A 114 -12.19 -29.50 17.44
CA ARG A 114 -13.32 -28.61 17.75
C ARG A 114 -13.18 -28.09 19.19
N ILE A 115 -13.30 -26.78 19.38
CA ILE A 115 -13.18 -26.11 20.69
C ILE A 115 -14.55 -25.80 21.28
N THR A 116 -15.51 -25.35 20.48
CA THR A 116 -16.85 -24.98 20.94
C THR A 116 -17.92 -25.95 20.46
N ASN A 117 -18.99 -26.09 21.24
CA ASN A 117 -20.16 -26.93 20.93
C ASN A 117 -21.38 -26.42 21.69
N ASP A 118 -21.66 -25.14 21.55
CA ASP A 118 -22.83 -24.51 22.15
C ASP A 118 -23.68 -23.83 21.07
N LYS A 119 -24.74 -23.14 21.50
CA LYS A 119 -25.66 -22.44 20.60
C LYS A 119 -25.21 -20.99 20.32
N ALA A 120 -24.11 -20.53 20.90
CA ALA A 120 -23.61 -19.19 20.68
C ALA A 120 -22.97 -19.10 19.29
N GLU A 121 -23.17 -17.97 18.62
CA GLU A 121 -22.60 -17.73 17.30
C GLU A 121 -21.19 -17.18 17.43
N GLU A 122 -20.24 -17.83 16.76
CA GLU A 122 -18.82 -17.44 16.77
C GLU A 122 -18.46 -16.56 15.58
N LYS A 123 -17.87 -15.39 15.83
CA LYS A 123 -17.50 -14.40 14.79
C LYS A 123 -16.06 -13.93 14.93
N ASN A 124 -15.36 -13.88 13.79
CA ASN A 124 -14.01 -13.33 13.66
C ASN A 124 -13.02 -13.83 14.73
N PRO A 125 -12.85 -15.16 14.89
CA PRO A 125 -11.89 -15.66 15.86
C PRO A 125 -10.48 -15.21 15.47
N MET A 126 -9.74 -14.73 16.46
CA MET A 126 -8.37 -14.25 16.30
C MET A 126 -7.53 -14.77 17.45
N PHE A 127 -6.30 -15.18 17.17
CA PHE A 127 -5.33 -15.41 18.23
C PHE A 127 -4.89 -14.06 18.80
N SER A 128 -4.67 -14.02 20.11
CA SER A 128 -3.85 -12.96 20.68
C SER A 128 -2.45 -13.01 20.05
N PRO A 129 -1.72 -11.88 20.00
CA PRO A 129 -0.40 -11.85 19.36
C PRO A 129 0.71 -12.68 20.02
N ASP A 130 0.44 -13.32 21.17
CA ASP A 130 1.39 -14.05 22.02
C ASP A 130 1.52 -15.55 21.70
#